data_AF-A0A7C6F149-F1
#
_entry.id   AF-A0A7C6F149-F1
#
_cell.length_a   1.000
_cell.length_b   1.000
_cell.length_c   1.000
_cell.angle_alpha   90.00
_cell.angle_beta   90.00
_cell.angle_gamma   90.00
#
_symmetry.space_group_name_H-M   'P 1'
#
loop_
_entity.id
_entity.type
_entity.pdbx_description
1 polymer ?
#
loop_
_entity_poly.entity_id
_entity_poly.type
_entity_poly.pdbx_seq_one_letter_code
_entity_poly.pdbx_strand_id
1 'polypeptide(L)'
;MSLHFTTKPALAAILIIIFLTGCQTDSTRTVKTASIDEPSEPQPYSGPRLNLQTLIISTGTAEQDAALALMKDLHERMGVPYEILNSRTEQLVAARLSSGEHGYYNAIILTDATLWDPDTTSKS
;
A
#
# COMPACT_ATOMS: atom_id res chain seq x y z
N MET A 1 59.96 -3.42 1.46
CA MET A 1 59.23 -4.01 0.32
C MET A 1 57.83 -3.42 0.36
N SER A 2 57.48 -2.67 -0.70
CA SER A 2 56.18 -2.12 -1.15
C SER A 2 54.90 -2.84 -0.65
N LEU A 3 53.69 -2.27 -0.56
CA LEU A 3 53.07 -1.02 -1.06
C LEU A 3 51.74 -0.78 -0.29
N HIS A 4 51.33 0.48 -0.19
CA HIS A 4 50.01 0.99 0.22
C HIS A 4 48.84 0.45 -0.64
N PHE A 5 47.59 0.51 -0.12
CA PHE A 5 46.29 0.88 -0.76
C PHE A 5 45.14 0.32 0.15
N THR A 6 44.46 1.07 1.02
CA THR A 6 43.33 2.03 0.87
C THR A 6 42.15 1.63 -0.03
N THR A 7 40.94 1.97 0.47
CA THR A 7 39.62 2.23 -0.15
C THR A 7 38.53 1.13 -0.34
N LYS A 8 37.47 1.33 0.47
CA LYS A 8 36.00 1.27 0.25
C LYS A 8 35.27 -0.08 -0.02
N PRO A 9 34.11 -0.32 0.64
CA PRO A 9 33.21 -1.41 0.31
C PRO A 9 32.41 -1.08 -0.97
N ALA A 10 32.54 -1.94 -1.99
CA ALA A 10 31.69 -1.91 -3.16
C ALA A 10 30.41 -2.73 -2.88
N LEU A 11 29.26 -2.12 -3.19
CA LEU A 11 27.96 -2.79 -3.31
C LEU A 11 28.10 -4.09 -4.12
N ALA A 12 27.62 -5.20 -3.57
CA ALA A 12 27.44 -6.44 -4.32
C ALA A 12 26.02 -6.99 -4.08
N ALA A 13 25.17 -6.71 -5.06
CA ALA A 13 24.07 -7.51 -5.60
C ALA A 13 23.25 -8.39 -4.62
N ILE A 14 22.01 -7.96 -4.37
CA ILE A 14 20.93 -8.82 -3.86
C ILE A 14 20.58 -9.84 -4.95
N LEU A 15 20.81 -11.11 -4.60
CA LEU A 15 20.50 -12.31 -5.35
C LEU A 15 18.97 -12.55 -5.36
N ILE A 16 18.32 -12.34 -6.51
CA ILE A 16 16.93 -12.76 -6.73
C ILE A 16 16.96 -14.15 -7.37
N ILE A 17 16.56 -15.18 -6.61
CA ILE A 17 16.38 -16.54 -7.14
C ILE A 17 14.98 -16.61 -7.76
N ILE A 18 14.92 -16.55 -9.09
CA ILE A 18 13.70 -16.88 -9.85
C ILE A 18 13.77 -18.38 -10.18
N PHE A 19 12.84 -19.17 -9.62
CA PHE A 19 12.60 -20.54 -10.06
C PHE A 19 11.88 -20.52 -11.42
N LEU A 20 12.65 -20.57 -12.51
CA LEU A 20 12.15 -20.94 -13.84
C LEU A 20 12.34 -22.44 -14.02
N THR A 21 11.31 -23.23 -13.71
CA THR A 21 11.23 -24.62 -14.19
C THR A 21 10.39 -24.59 -15.46
N GLY A 22 11.05 -24.80 -16.59
CA GLY A 22 10.47 -24.67 -17.92
C GLY A 22 9.77 -25.92 -18.45
N CYS A 23 9.12 -25.74 -19.59
CA CYS A 23 8.98 -26.64 -20.75
C CYS A 23 8.04 -25.89 -21.71
N GLN A 24 8.19 -25.86 -23.04
CA GLN A 24 9.09 -26.47 -23.99
C GLN A 24 8.89 -25.67 -25.29
N THR A 25 9.93 -25.51 -26.09
CA THR A 25 9.77 -25.04 -27.47
C THR A 25 9.43 -26.25 -28.32
N ASP A 26 8.20 -26.34 -28.84
CA ASP A 26 7.89 -27.27 -29.93
C ASP A 26 7.26 -26.51 -31.11
N SER A 27 7.77 -26.85 -32.28
CA SER A 27 7.55 -26.20 -33.56
C SER A 27 6.54 -27.01 -34.35
N THR A 28 5.28 -26.59 -34.34
CA THR A 28 4.34 -26.79 -35.47
C THR A 28 3.13 -25.89 -35.26
N ARG A 29 3.16 -24.72 -35.90
CA ARG A 29 2.02 -23.80 -35.92
C ARG A 29 0.95 -24.37 -36.85
N THR A 30 0.13 -25.29 -36.35
CA THR A 30 -1.20 -25.50 -36.92
C THR A 30 -2.04 -24.32 -36.46
N VAL A 31 -2.42 -23.43 -37.37
CA VAL A 31 -3.42 -22.40 -37.09
C VAL A 31 -4.74 -23.12 -36.86
N LYS A 32 -5.00 -23.50 -35.60
CA LYS A 32 -6.35 -23.74 -35.14
C LYS A 32 -6.99 -22.36 -35.15
N THR A 33 -7.89 -22.12 -36.11
CA THR A 33 -8.81 -21.00 -36.06
C THR A 33 -9.47 -21.09 -34.69
N ALA A 34 -8.98 -20.32 -33.71
CA ALA A 34 -9.65 -20.20 -32.44
C ALA A 34 -10.96 -19.53 -32.79
N SER A 35 -12.04 -20.31 -32.76
CA SER A 35 -13.36 -19.75 -32.53
C SER A 35 -13.18 -18.72 -31.43
N ILE A 36 -13.57 -17.48 -31.70
CA ILE A 36 -13.71 -16.48 -30.66
C ILE A 36 -14.92 -16.99 -29.87
N ASP A 37 -14.65 -17.90 -28.95
CA ASP A 37 -15.63 -18.41 -28.02
C ASP A 37 -16.17 -17.20 -27.26
N GLU A 38 -17.49 -17.19 -27.16
CA GLU A 38 -18.31 -16.21 -26.46
C GLU A 38 -17.64 -15.78 -25.14
N PRO A 39 -17.65 -14.47 -24.80
CA PRO A 39 -16.99 -14.00 -23.58
C PRO A 39 -17.58 -14.75 -22.38
N SER A 40 -16.77 -15.65 -21.80
CA SER A 40 -17.13 -16.41 -20.62
C SER A 40 -17.60 -15.46 -19.52
N GLU A 41 -18.78 -15.71 -18.94
CA GLU A 41 -19.34 -14.87 -17.89
C GLU A 41 -18.29 -14.62 -16.79
N PRO A 42 -18.15 -13.36 -16.31
CA PRO A 42 -17.17 -13.04 -15.28
C PRO A 42 -17.48 -13.85 -14.03
N GLN A 43 -16.54 -14.71 -13.67
CA GLN A 43 -16.66 -15.51 -12.46
C GLN A 43 -16.67 -14.57 -11.24
N PRO A 44 -17.54 -14.81 -10.23
CA PRO A 44 -17.58 -13.98 -9.05
C PRO A 44 -16.23 -14.02 -8.34
N TYR A 45 -15.68 -12.85 -8.04
CA TYR A 45 -14.44 -12.73 -7.29
C TYR A 45 -14.63 -13.29 -5.88
N SER A 46 -13.88 -14.34 -5.56
CA SER A 46 -13.92 -15.05 -4.26
C SER A 46 -12.77 -14.69 -3.34
N GLY A 47 -11.88 -13.77 -3.75
CA GLY A 47 -10.72 -13.37 -2.96
C GLY A 47 -11.03 -12.29 -1.91
N PRO A 48 -9.97 -11.78 -1.24
CA PRO A 48 -10.07 -10.76 -0.22
C PRO A 48 -10.77 -9.49 -0.71
N ARG A 49 -11.68 -8.95 0.10
CA ARG A 49 -12.48 -7.77 -0.27
C ARG A 49 -11.94 -6.54 0.42
N LEU A 50 -12.05 -5.39 -0.26
CA LEU A 50 -11.60 -4.11 0.26
C LEU A 50 -12.61 -3.03 -0.09
N ASN A 51 -13.02 -2.23 0.90
CA ASN A 51 -13.80 -1.02 0.63
C ASN A 51 -12.89 0.08 0.11
N LEU A 52 -13.35 0.79 -0.93
CA LEU A 52 -12.68 1.99 -1.44
C LEU A 52 -13.08 3.21 -0.61
N GLN A 53 -12.61 3.22 0.63
CA GLN A 53 -12.83 4.24 1.65
C GLN A 53 -11.54 4.52 2.42
N THR A 54 -11.32 5.79 2.77
CA THR A 54 -10.16 6.23 3.54
C THR A 54 -10.49 6.35 5.02
N LEU A 55 -9.57 5.93 5.90
CA LEU A 55 -9.59 6.29 7.33
C LEU A 55 -8.62 7.45 7.57
N ILE A 56 -9.10 8.56 8.13
CA ILE A 56 -8.27 9.70 8.56
C ILE A 56 -8.15 9.66 10.07
N ILE A 57 -6.93 9.48 10.57
CA ILE A 57 -6.62 9.49 12.00
C ILE A 57 -6.08 10.89 12.36
N SER A 58 -6.83 11.60 13.20
CA SER A 58 -6.48 12.94 13.66
C SER A 58 -6.09 12.99 15.11
N THR A 59 -5.48 14.10 15.52
CA THR A 59 -5.20 14.41 16.93
C THR A 59 -6.12 15.50 17.48
N GLY A 60 -7.21 15.82 16.79
CA GLY A 60 -8.12 16.88 17.20
C GLY A 60 -9.28 17.05 16.25
N THR A 61 -10.09 18.07 16.52
CA THR A 61 -11.15 18.53 15.61
C THR A 61 -10.56 19.26 14.41
N ALA A 62 -11.37 19.55 13.38
CA ALA A 62 -10.88 20.25 12.19
C ALA A 62 -10.37 21.68 12.50
N GLU A 63 -10.85 22.29 13.58
CA GLU A 63 -10.38 23.59 14.05
C GLU A 63 -9.03 23.51 14.76
N GLN A 64 -8.68 22.33 15.29
CA GLN A 64 -7.46 22.07 16.04
C GLN A 64 -6.37 21.40 15.19
N ASP A 65 -6.77 20.70 14.14
CA ASP A 65 -5.93 19.94 13.23
C ASP A 65 -6.14 20.45 11.79
N ALA A 66 -5.24 21.35 11.36
CA ALA A 66 -5.31 21.96 10.04
C ALA A 66 -5.13 20.93 8.91
N ALA A 67 -4.38 19.85 9.16
CA ALA A 67 -4.21 18.77 8.19
C ALA A 67 -5.51 17.97 8.05
N LEU A 68 -6.25 17.73 9.14
CA LEU A 68 -7.60 17.17 9.07
C LEU A 68 -8.54 18.05 8.23
N ALA A 69 -8.58 19.36 8.48
CA ALA A 69 -9.42 20.27 7.71
C ALA A 69 -9.12 20.18 6.20
N LEU A 70 -7.83 20.21 5.83
CA LEU A 70 -7.41 20.07 4.44
C LEU A 70 -7.82 18.72 3.82
N MET A 71 -7.65 17.62 4.57
CA MET A 71 -7.99 16.29 4.06
C MET A 71 -9.50 16.10 3.91
N LYS A 72 -10.32 16.66 4.79
CA LYS A 72 -11.78 16.67 4.65
C LYS A 72 -12.20 17.36 3.37
N ASP A 73 -11.74 18.60 3.17
CA ASP A 73 -12.04 19.39 1.97
C ASP A 73 -11.64 18.64 0.69
N LEU A 74 -10.48 17.99 0.70
CA LEU A 74 -10.01 17.19 -0.44
C LEU A 74 -10.94 16.01 -0.74
N HIS A 75 -11.32 15.23 0.28
CA HIS A 75 -12.17 14.07 0.08
C HIS A 75 -13.59 14.47 -0.36
N GLU A 76 -14.13 15.54 0.22
CA GLU A 76 -15.44 16.10 -0.16
C GLU A 76 -15.46 16.57 -1.61
N ARG A 77 -14.41 17.26 -2.06
CA ARG A 77 -14.28 17.71 -3.46
C ARG A 77 -14.14 16.56 -4.44
N MET A 78 -13.41 15.51 -4.05
CA MET A 78 -13.17 14.34 -4.90
C MET A 78 -14.31 13.31 -4.84
N GLY A 79 -15.27 13.47 -3.93
CA GLY A 79 -16.35 12.50 -3.71
C GLY A 79 -15.85 11.16 -3.17
N VAL A 80 -14.68 11.14 -2.52
CA VAL A 80 -14.08 9.91 -1.98
C VAL A 80 -14.63 9.67 -0.58
N PRO A 81 -15.25 8.51 -0.29
CA PRO A 81 -15.72 8.18 1.05
C PRO A 81 -14.58 8.19 2.06
N TYR A 82 -14.83 8.76 3.23
CA TYR A 82 -13.86 8.80 4.30
C TYR A 82 -14.50 8.71 5.69
N GLU A 83 -13.75 8.22 6.65
CA GLU A 83 -14.07 8.23 8.08
C GLU A 83 -12.99 8.95 8.86
N ILE A 84 -13.36 9.52 10.01
CA ILE A 84 -12.45 10.20 10.91
C ILE A 84 -12.37 9.41 12.22
N LEU A 85 -11.16 9.18 12.71
CA LEU A 85 -10.89 8.69 14.06
C LEU A 85 -10.04 9.73 14.78
N ASN A 86 -10.58 10.31 15.85
CA ASN A 86 -9.81 11.22 16.70
C ASN A 86 -9.05 10.41 17.75
N SER A 87 -7.74 10.25 17.55
CA SER A 87 -6.85 9.47 18.41
C SER A 87 -6.76 9.96 19.86
N ARG A 88 -7.16 11.21 20.14
CA ARG A 88 -7.22 11.73 21.52
C ARG A 88 -8.40 11.17 22.31
N THR A 89 -9.46 10.77 21.63
CA THR A 89 -10.72 10.34 22.26
C THR A 89 -11.11 8.91 21.92
N GLU A 90 -10.58 8.36 20.83
CA GLU A 90 -10.87 7.02 20.33
C GLU A 90 -9.59 6.22 20.14
N GLN A 91 -9.62 4.95 20.57
CA GLN A 91 -8.56 4.01 20.28
C GLN A 91 -8.82 3.30 18.94
N LEU A 92 -7.80 3.20 18.09
CA LEU A 92 -7.86 2.33 16.92
C LEU A 92 -7.75 0.86 17.35
N VAL A 93 -8.76 0.06 17.04
CA VAL A 93 -8.80 -1.38 17.31
C VAL A 93 -8.85 -2.17 16.01
N ALA A 94 -8.30 -3.39 16.01
CA ALA A 94 -8.19 -4.22 14.80
C ALA A 94 -9.54 -4.49 14.12
N ALA A 95 -10.60 -4.68 14.91
CA ALA A 95 -11.96 -4.87 14.40
C ALA A 95 -12.51 -3.65 13.64
N ARG A 96 -11.91 -2.46 13.80
CA ARG A 96 -12.24 -1.27 13.01
C ARG A 96 -11.58 -1.29 11.63
N LEU A 97 -10.52 -2.08 11.43
CA LEU A 97 -9.79 -2.12 10.16
C LEU A 97 -10.28 -3.24 9.24
N SER A 98 -10.73 -4.37 9.80
CA SER A 98 -11.16 -5.52 9.02
C SER A 98 -12.03 -6.50 9.80
N SER A 99 -12.69 -7.40 9.05
CA SER A 99 -13.33 -8.61 9.57
C SER A 99 -13.12 -9.76 8.58
N GLY A 100 -12.49 -10.85 9.04
CA GLY A 100 -12.11 -11.96 8.18
C GLY A 100 -11.22 -11.50 7.02
N GLU A 101 -11.60 -11.82 5.78
CA GLU A 101 -10.89 -11.41 4.56
C GLU A 101 -11.39 -10.07 3.98
N HIS A 102 -12.16 -9.29 4.75
CA HIS A 102 -12.70 -8.00 4.33
C HIS A 102 -12.00 -6.85 5.06
N GLY A 103 -11.23 -6.04 4.34
CA GLY A 103 -10.69 -4.77 4.81
C GLY A 103 -11.68 -3.61 4.60
N TYR A 104 -11.83 -2.76 5.60
CA TYR A 104 -12.77 -1.63 5.55
C TYR A 104 -12.19 -0.35 4.99
N TYR A 105 -10.88 -0.23 4.91
CA TYR A 105 -10.23 0.96 4.37
C TYR A 105 -9.09 0.60 3.43
N ASN A 106 -9.05 1.23 2.24
CA ASN A 106 -7.96 1.06 1.28
C ASN A 106 -6.77 1.99 1.56
N ALA A 107 -6.98 3.02 2.38
CA ALA A 107 -5.97 3.97 2.77
C ALA A 107 -6.18 4.42 4.22
N ILE A 108 -5.08 4.69 4.91
CA ILE A 108 -5.07 5.30 6.24
C ILE A 108 -4.17 6.54 6.18
N ILE A 109 -4.70 7.69 6.58
CA ILE A 109 -3.99 8.97 6.61
C ILE A 109 -3.84 9.38 8.07
N LEU A 110 -2.62 9.68 8.50
CA LEU A 110 -2.35 10.27 9.80
C LEU A 110 -2.09 11.76 9.61
N THR A 111 -2.82 12.61 10.32
CA THR A 111 -2.68 14.07 10.23
C THR A 111 -1.77 14.66 11.31
N ASP A 112 -1.24 13.81 12.20
CA ASP A 112 -0.27 14.24 13.22
C ASP A 112 1.11 14.51 12.62
N ALA A 113 1.44 15.81 12.50
CA ALA A 113 2.74 16.27 12.02
C ALA A 113 3.89 16.01 13.01
N THR A 114 3.61 15.70 14.28
CA THR A 114 4.66 15.45 15.29
C THR A 114 5.31 14.07 15.15
N LEU A 115 4.70 13.17 14.37
CA LEU A 115 5.29 11.87 14.00
C LEU A 115 6.53 12.01 13.10
N TRP A 116 6.78 13.19 12.54
CA TRP A 116 7.96 13.48 11.73
C TRP A 116 8.84 14.52 12.43
N ASP A 117 9.74 14.06 13.29
CA ASP A 117 10.86 14.86 13.79
C ASP A 117 12.19 14.30 13.25
N PRO A 118 12.78 14.90 12.20
CA PRO A 118 14.07 14.45 11.67
C PRO A 118 15.25 14.71 12.62
N ASP A 119 15.08 15.46 13.71
CA ASP A 119 16.14 15.91 14.61
C ASP A 119 16.26 15.07 15.90
N THR A 120 15.37 14.08 16.12
CA THR A 120 15.42 13.18 17.30
C THR A 120 16.55 12.14 17.28
N THR A 121 17.40 12.12 16.25
CA THR A 121 18.62 11.29 16.24
C THR A 121 19.83 11.96 16.89
N SER A 122 19.70 13.21 17.36
CA SER A 122 20.74 13.90 18.11
C SER A 122 20.38 13.95 19.60
N LYS A 123 21.06 13.11 20.38
CA LYS A 123 21.09 13.02 21.85
C LYS A 123 20.17 11.97 22.50
N SER A 124 20.74 10.81 22.77
CA SER A 124 21.18 10.48 24.14
C SER A 124 22.37 9.53 24.11
#